data_AF-A0A4V1RNC1-F1
#
_entry.id   AF-A0A4V1RNC1-F1
#
_cell.length_a   1.000
_cell.length_b   1.000
_cell.length_c   1.000
_cell.angle_alpha   90.00
_cell.angle_beta   90.00
_cell.angle_gamma   90.00
#
_symmetry.space_group_name_H-M   'P 1'
#
loop_
_entity.id
_entity.type
_entity.pdbx_description
1 polymer ?
#
loop_
_entity_poly.entity_id
_entity_poly.type
_entity_poly.pdbx_seq_one_letter_code
_entity_poly.pdbx_strand_id
1 'polypeptide(L)'
;TTLIPIVDRLWRRFQIRQLCIVADRGMISQDTLNDLEQQGWPYILGARMRKQAEVRDQVLADRTRFRVVRGPRVQSTDPAPLKVKEVRVEG
;
A
#
# COMPACT_ATOMS: atom_id res chain seq x y z
N THR A 1 -0.88 19.34 -7.24
CA THR A 1 -0.16 18.45 -8.18
C THR A 1 -0.58 17.04 -7.87
N THR A 2 -1.18 16.33 -8.82
CA THR A 2 -1.64 14.95 -8.61
C THR A 2 -0.47 13.96 -8.69
N LEU A 3 -0.64 12.78 -8.11
CA LEU A 3 0.38 11.73 -8.03
C LEU A 3 0.82 11.23 -9.42
N ILE A 4 -0.14 11.01 -10.31
CA ILE A 4 0.06 10.37 -11.61
C ILE A 4 1.05 11.12 -12.51
N PRO A 5 0.92 12.45 -12.77
CA PRO A 5 1.85 13.16 -13.65
C PRO A 5 3.29 13.21 -13.11
N ILE A 6 3.46 13.17 -11.78
CA ILE A 6 4.79 13.15 -11.16
C ILE A 6 5.46 11.81 -11.41
N VAL A 7 4.75 10.71 -11.16
CA VAL A 7 5.25 9.35 -11.36
C VAL A 7 5.58 9.12 -12.84
N ASP A 8 4.69 9.51 -13.74
CA ASP A 8 4.89 9.38 -15.20
C ASP A 8 6.14 10.11 -15.68
N ARG A 9 6.35 11.35 -15.21
CA ARG A 9 7.55 12.12 -15.53
C ARG A 9 8.83 11.46 -15.02
N LEU A 10 8.82 10.92 -13.80
CA LEU A 10 9.99 10.22 -13.24
C LEU A 10 10.27 8.93 -14.01
N TRP A 11 9.21 8.18 -14.32
CA TRP A 11 9.28 6.93 -15.06
C TRP A 11 9.93 7.12 -16.42
N ARG A 12 9.47 8.09 -17.21
CA ARG A 12 10.05 8.43 -18.52
C ARG A 12 11.45 9.03 -18.42
N ARG A 13 11.69 9.93 -17.46
CA ARG A 13 12.98 10.61 -17.34
C ARG A 13 14.11 9.65 -16.99
N PHE A 14 13.85 8.69 -16.11
CA PHE A 14 14.87 7.79 -15.58
C PHE A 14 14.81 6.38 -16.16
N GLN A 15 13.89 6.12 -17.10
CA GLN A 15 13.72 4.82 -17.75
C GLN A 15 13.55 3.69 -16.72
N ILE A 16 12.72 3.95 -15.72
CA ILE A 16 12.52 3.06 -14.58
C ILE A 16 11.84 1.77 -15.08
N ARG A 17 12.45 0.61 -14.85
CA ARG A 17 11.88 -0.68 -15.30
C ARG A 17 10.76 -1.20 -14.38
N GLN A 18 10.85 -0.89 -13.09
CA GLN A 18 9.89 -1.34 -12.08
C GLN A 18 9.63 -0.22 -11.08
N LEU A 19 8.36 -0.03 -10.76
CA LEU A 19 7.83 1.03 -9.92
C LEU A 19 6.90 0.38 -8.89
N CYS A 20 6.96 0.82 -7.64
CA CYS A 20 5.93 0.58 -6.64
C CYS A 20 5.69 1.87 -5.86
N ILE A 21 4.45 2.31 -5.82
CA ILE A 21 4.07 3.57 -5.19
C ILE A 21 3.72 3.31 -3.73
N VAL A 22 4.32 4.04 -2.80
CA VAL A 22 3.99 3.98 -1.37
C VAL A 22 3.44 5.33 -0.95
N ALA A 23 2.19 5.39 -0.49
CA ALA A 23 1.54 6.64 -0.12
C ALA A 23 0.67 6.51 1.13
N ASP A 24 0.57 7.59 1.91
CA ASP A 24 -0.34 7.65 3.06
C ASP A 24 -1.80 7.82 2.59
N ARG A 25 -2.75 7.35 3.40
CA ARG A 25 -4.18 7.31 3.07
C ARG A 25 -4.76 8.66 2.69
N GLY A 26 -4.29 9.73 3.36
CA GLY A 26 -4.78 11.09 3.15
C GLY A 26 -4.40 11.67 1.79
N MET A 27 -3.46 11.03 1.08
CA MET A 27 -2.95 11.49 -0.22
C MET A 27 -3.69 10.85 -1.41
N ILE A 28 -4.58 9.87 -1.17
CA ILE A 28 -5.19 9.07 -2.24
C ILE A 28 -6.73 9.18 -2.18
N SER A 29 -7.31 9.76 -3.24
CA SER A 29 -8.75 9.74 -3.52
C SER A 29 -9.15 8.45 -4.28
N GLN A 30 -10.45 8.20 -4.41
CA GLN A 30 -10.95 7.09 -5.25
C GLN A 30 -10.52 7.26 -6.71
N ASP A 31 -10.57 8.50 -7.23
CA ASP A 31 -10.11 8.79 -8.60
C ASP A 31 -8.64 8.42 -8.80
N THR A 32 -7.80 8.71 -7.80
CA THR A 32 -6.37 8.34 -7.86
C THR A 32 -6.17 6.83 -7.85
N LEU A 33 -6.99 6.05 -7.13
CA LEU A 33 -6.94 4.59 -7.17
C LEU A 33 -7.28 4.05 -8.55
N ASN A 34 -8.37 4.55 -9.14
CA ASN A 34 -8.81 4.15 -10.46
C ASN A 34 -7.71 4.46 -11.51
N ASP A 35 -7.08 5.63 -11.41
CA ASP A 35 -5.97 5.99 -12.28
C ASP A 35 -4.78 5.04 -12.12
N LEU A 36 -4.40 4.70 -10.88
CA LEU A 36 -3.31 3.77 -10.59
C LEU A 36 -3.57 2.37 -11.19
N GLU A 37 -4.81 1.90 -11.08
CA GLU A 37 -5.25 0.61 -11.63
C GLU A 37 -5.26 0.63 -13.16
N GLN A 38 -5.75 1.70 -13.79
CA GLN A 38 -5.71 1.87 -15.24
C GLN A 38 -4.29 1.90 -15.80
N GLN A 39 -3.34 2.50 -15.07
CA GLN A 39 -1.92 2.49 -15.45
C GLN A 39 -1.22 1.15 -15.16
N GLY A 40 -1.85 0.26 -14.39
CA GLY A 40 -1.26 -1.01 -13.97
C GLY A 40 -0.05 -0.84 -13.03
N TRP A 41 0.04 0.27 -12.31
CA TRP A 41 1.17 0.54 -11.41
C TRP A 41 0.98 -0.11 -10.04
N PRO A 42 1.93 -0.93 -9.57
CA PRO A 42 1.87 -1.49 -8.22
C PRO A 42 1.88 -0.40 -7.15
N TYR A 43 1.12 -0.60 -6.09
CA TYR A 43 1.05 0.34 -4.98
C TYR A 43 0.87 -0.32 -3.61
N ILE A 44 1.31 0.38 -2.57
CA ILE A 44 1.06 0.12 -1.15
C ILE A 44 0.50 1.39 -0.55
N LEU A 45 -0.72 1.30 -0.02
CA LEU A 45 -1.41 2.45 0.55
C LEU A 45 -1.59 2.27 2.05
N GLY A 46 -1.33 3.36 2.77
CA GLY A 46 -1.82 3.49 4.13
C GLY A 46 -3.34 3.38 4.14
N ALA A 47 -3.88 2.72 5.16
CA ALA A 47 -5.32 2.57 5.32
C ALA A 47 -5.76 2.79 6.77
N ARG A 48 -6.88 3.49 6.95
CA ARG A 48 -7.50 3.65 8.28
C ARG A 48 -8.41 2.47 8.55
N MET A 49 -7.84 1.46 9.21
CA MET A 49 -8.44 0.15 9.52
C MET A 49 -9.93 0.16 9.90
N ARG A 50 -10.39 1.14 10.68
CA ARG A 50 -11.78 1.21 11.16
C ARG A 50 -12.67 2.23 10.44
N LYS A 51 -12.09 3.19 9.71
CA LYS A 51 -12.83 4.26 9.03
C LYS A 51 -13.12 3.96 7.57
N GLN A 52 -12.36 3.05 6.96
CA GLN A 52 -12.64 2.58 5.59
C GLN A 52 -13.51 1.34 5.64
N ALA A 53 -14.68 1.41 4.98
CA ALA A 53 -15.67 0.33 4.97
C ALA A 53 -15.08 -0.98 4.45
N GLU A 54 -14.44 -0.95 3.28
CA GLU A 54 -13.79 -2.13 2.68
C GLU A 54 -12.80 -2.81 3.64
N VAL A 55 -11.93 -2.04 4.29
CA VAL A 55 -10.95 -2.58 5.23
C VAL A 55 -11.63 -3.15 6.48
N ARG A 56 -12.62 -2.43 7.03
CA ARG A 56 -13.34 -2.86 8.22
C ARG A 56 -14.16 -4.13 7.97
N ASP A 57 -14.87 -4.17 6.85
CA ASP A 57 -15.91 -5.15 6.58
C ASP A 57 -15.37 -6.38 5.84
N GLN A 58 -14.26 -6.24 5.10
CA GLN A 58 -13.67 -7.35 4.33
C GLN A 58 -12.32 -7.79 4.93
N VAL A 59 -11.40 -6.86 5.17
CA VAL A 59 -10.03 -7.20 5.64
C VAL A 59 -9.99 -7.59 7.12
N LEU A 60 -10.64 -6.81 7.99
CA LEU A 60 -10.66 -7.08 9.43
C LEU A 60 -11.65 -8.18 9.82
N ALA A 61 -12.69 -8.41 9.01
CA ALA A 61 -13.66 -9.49 9.22
C ALA A 61 -13.06 -10.87 8.92
N ASP A 62 -12.05 -10.93 8.04
CA ASP A 62 -11.33 -12.18 7.76
C ASP A 62 -10.70 -12.77 9.04
N ARG A 63 -10.92 -14.07 9.24
CA ARG A 63 -10.55 -14.82 10.45
C ARG A 63 -9.10 -15.32 10.45
N THR A 64 -8.35 -15.09 9.37
CA THR A 64 -6.95 -15.52 9.30
C THR A 64 -6.15 -14.82 10.39
N ARG A 65 -5.17 -15.53 10.95
CA ARG A 65 -4.37 -15.01 12.06
C ARG A 65 -3.24 -14.13 11.54
N PHE A 66 -2.97 -13.04 12.26
CA PHE A 66 -1.74 -12.30 12.07
C PHE A 66 -0.55 -13.16 12.48
N ARG A 67 0.51 -13.13 11.67
CA ARG A 67 1.83 -13.63 12.02
C ARG A 67 2.76 -12.46 12.33
N VAL A 68 3.74 -12.69 13.21
CA VAL A 68 4.78 -11.70 13.48
C VAL A 68 5.94 -11.95 12.53
N VAL A 69 6.27 -10.95 11.71
CA VAL A 69 7.47 -10.92 10.87
C VAL A 69 8.51 -10.09 11.58
N ARG A 70 9.69 -10.68 11.80
CA ARG A 70 10.86 -10.02 12.36
C ARG A 70 11.80 -9.69 11.22
N GLY A 71 12.13 -8.42 11.04
CA GLY A 71 13.27 -8.04 10.21
C GLY A 71 14.58 -8.47 10.87
N PRO A 72 15.72 -8.41 10.14
CA PRO A 72 17.03 -8.57 10.76
C PRO A 72 17.17 -7.51 11.87
N ARG A 73 17.32 -7.96 13.11
CA ARG A 73 17.56 -7.09 14.27
C ARG A 73 19.00 -7.28 14.73
N VAL A 74 19.80 -6.25 14.51
CA VAL A 74 21.22 -6.12 14.87
C VAL A 74 21.40 -5.15 16.03
N GLN A 75 20.56 -4.12 16.15
CA GLN A 75 20.69 -3.05 17.14
C GLN A 75 19.34 -2.60 17.71
N SER A 76 19.37 -1.89 18.85
CA SER A 76 18.16 -1.58 19.63
C SER A 76 17.17 -0.68 18.88
N THR A 77 17.68 0.15 17.96
CA THR A 77 16.94 1.09 17.11
C THR A 77 16.28 0.44 15.88
N ASP A 78 16.52 -0.84 15.63
CA ASP A 78 15.93 -1.51 14.47
C ASP A 78 14.40 -1.58 14.57
N PRO A 79 13.69 -1.60 13.42
CA PRO A 79 12.25 -1.59 13.39
C PRO A 79 11.63 -2.71 14.23
N ALA A 80 10.57 -2.35 14.96
CA ALA A 80 9.81 -3.31 15.73
C ALA A 80 9.20 -4.40 14.82
N PRO A 81 9.03 -5.64 15.32
CA PRO A 81 8.39 -6.71 14.56
C PRO A 81 7.00 -6.30 14.05
N LEU A 82 6.72 -6.64 12.78
CA LEU A 82 5.45 -6.31 12.14
C LEU A 82 4.45 -7.45 12.31
N LYS A 83 3.19 -7.12 12.62
CA LYS A 83 2.08 -8.07 12.55
C LYS A 83 1.49 -8.01 11.14
N VAL A 84 1.58 -9.12 10.42
CA VAL A 84 1.18 -9.20 9.00
C VAL A 84 0.14 -10.30 8.83
N LYS A 85 -0.86 -10.03 7.99
CA LYS A 85 -1.87 -10.99 7.53
C LYS A 85 -2.11 -10.71 6.05
N GLU A 86 -2.14 -11.74 5.22
CA GLU A 86 -2.57 -11.61 3.83
C GLU A 86 -4.08 -11.85 3.77
N VAL A 87 -4.79 -10.95 3.10
CA VAL A 87 -6.22 -11.10 2.81
C VAL A 87 -6.39 -10.77 1.34
N ARG A 88 -7.07 -11.65 0.61
CA ARG A 88 -7.53 -11.37 -0.75
C ARG A 88 -8.97 -10.94 -0.68
N VAL A 89 -9.26 -9.79 -1.24
CA VAL A 89 -10.60 -9.24 -1.37
C VAL A 89 -11.00 -9.46 -2.83
N GLU A 90 -12.16 -10.05 -3.09
CA GLU A 90 -12.68 -10.15 -4.45
C GLU A 90 -13.12 -8.75 -4.90
N GLY A 91 -12.58 -8.31 -6.03
CA GLY A 91 -12.95 -7.06 -6.71
C GLY A 91 -13.85 -7.34 -7.91
#